data_AF-A0A924ASY8-F1
#
_entry.id   AF-A0A924ASY8-F1
#
_cell.length_a   1.000
_cell.length_b   1.000
_cell.length_c   1.000
_cell.angle_alpha   90.00
_cell.angle_beta   90.00
_cell.angle_gamma   90.00
#
_symmetry.space_group_name_H-M   'P 1'
#
loop_
_entity.id
_entity.type
_entity.pdbx_description
1 polymer ?
#
loop_
_entity_poly.entity_id
_entity_poly.type
_entity_poly.pdbx_seq_one_letter_code
_entity_poly.pdbx_strand_id
1 'polypeptide(L)'
;MRALPRPTVGPAAIAHLAINPAGTRVWAVQYLTAIGAYSLDGRLEVVIPLRGEATKDLLAHPDGSLWLTQYAETNHYDARGRWLARWRHPTVVGRLGVAATSRPLLLSGRAAYALKPSGHLTEVLRWLPPGEEKSMAVAGHDSTFVVLFKEQLYHVALGRRPRMLGCQPVPVAAITRLAVDTAGMWWCFGTRQHGAVR
;
A
#
# COMPACT_ATOMS: atom_id res chain seq x y z
N MET A 1 26.08 1.15 -1.32
CA MET A 1 24.75 1.01 -0.68
C MET A 1 24.99 0.55 0.75
N ARG A 2 24.63 1.32 1.78
CA ARG A 2 24.90 0.96 3.19
C ARG A 2 23.72 0.16 3.72
N ALA A 3 23.98 -0.98 4.36
CA ALA A 3 22.93 -1.81 4.95
C ALA A 3 22.19 -1.01 6.05
N LEU A 4 20.86 -1.12 6.06
CA LEU A 4 20.05 -0.58 7.14
C LEU A 4 20.40 -1.29 8.46
N PRO A 5 20.34 -0.57 9.59
CA PRO A 5 20.63 -1.11 10.91
C PRO A 5 19.68 -2.28 11.20
N ARG A 6 20.15 -3.24 12.00
CA ARG A 6 19.26 -4.27 12.52
C ARG A 6 18.30 -3.62 13.53
N PRO A 7 16.99 -3.88 13.46
CA PRO A 7 16.06 -3.39 14.46
C PRO A 7 16.48 -3.80 15.88
N THR A 8 16.35 -2.88 16.83
CA THR A 8 16.71 -3.08 18.23
C THR A 8 15.62 -3.77 19.06
N VAL A 9 14.40 -3.91 18.54
CA VAL A 9 13.28 -4.58 19.24
C VAL A 9 13.10 -6.01 18.72
N GLY A 10 13.88 -6.92 19.30
CA GLY A 10 13.74 -8.38 19.13
C GLY A 10 14.19 -8.93 17.77
N PRO A 11 14.31 -10.27 17.63
CA PRO A 11 14.74 -10.95 16.41
C PRO A 11 13.66 -11.01 15.32
N ALA A 12 12.76 -10.02 15.27
CA ALA A 12 11.60 -10.04 14.41
C ALA A 12 12.01 -9.76 12.95
N ALA A 13 11.61 -10.66 12.04
CA ALA A 13 11.76 -10.43 10.60
C ALA A 13 11.07 -9.12 10.19
N ILE A 14 11.66 -8.41 9.23
CA ILE A 14 11.01 -7.25 8.62
C ILE A 14 9.93 -7.77 7.68
N ALA A 15 8.67 -7.50 7.99
CA ALA A 15 7.53 -7.92 7.19
C ALA A 15 7.22 -6.92 6.06
N HIS A 16 7.38 -5.62 6.33
CA HIS A 16 7.07 -4.54 5.41
C HIS A 16 8.03 -3.36 5.59
N LEU A 17 8.30 -2.65 4.50
CA LEU A 17 9.07 -1.40 4.47
C LEU A 17 8.31 -0.35 3.66
N ALA A 18 8.37 0.91 4.09
CA ALA A 18 7.91 2.05 3.32
C ALA A 18 8.89 3.21 3.49
N ILE A 19 9.39 3.73 2.38
CA ILE A 19 10.26 4.92 2.38
C ILE A 19 9.36 6.14 2.20
N ASN A 20 9.55 7.18 3.03
CA ASN A 20 8.87 8.46 2.78
C ASN A 20 9.29 8.97 1.38
N PRO A 21 8.37 9.41 0.52
CA PRO A 21 8.71 10.02 -0.78
C PRO A 21 9.76 11.14 -0.73
N ALA A 22 9.86 11.89 0.38
CA ALA A 22 10.91 12.89 0.61
C ALA A 22 12.32 12.29 0.80
N GLY A 23 12.44 10.95 0.90
CA GLY A 23 13.72 10.25 1.02
C GLY A 23 14.42 10.46 2.36
N THR A 24 13.71 10.85 3.42
CA THR A 24 14.33 11.20 4.71
C THR A 24 14.29 10.08 5.74
N ARG A 25 13.39 9.11 5.57
CA ARG A 25 13.08 8.10 6.59
C ARG A 25 12.51 6.82 5.97
N VAL A 26 12.75 5.70 6.63
CA VAL A 26 12.16 4.39 6.35
C VAL A 26 11.30 3.95 7.53
N TRP A 27 10.05 3.59 7.26
CA TRP A 27 9.19 2.87 8.20
C TRP A 27 9.35 1.36 7.97
N ALA A 28 9.49 0.60 9.05
CA ALA A 28 9.69 -0.84 9.02
C ALA A 28 8.77 -1.54 10.01
N VAL A 29 8.01 -2.52 9.53
CA VAL A 29 7.21 -3.39 10.39
C VAL A 29 8.09 -4.54 10.86
N GLN A 30 8.32 -4.60 12.16
CA GLN A 30 8.95 -5.71 12.85
C GLN A 30 7.86 -6.69 13.25
N TYR A 31 7.92 -7.88 12.68
CA TYR A 31 6.90 -8.93 12.72
C TYR A 31 6.01 -8.92 13.99
N LEU A 32 4.74 -8.49 13.81
CA LEU A 32 3.66 -8.46 14.82
C LEU A 32 3.91 -7.66 16.10
N THR A 33 5.10 -7.10 16.33
CA THR A 33 5.46 -6.47 17.59
C THR A 33 5.42 -4.95 17.52
N ALA A 34 5.98 -4.36 16.47
CA ALA A 34 6.13 -2.91 16.39
C ALA A 34 6.35 -2.42 14.96
N ILE A 35 6.13 -1.11 14.78
CA ILE A 35 6.62 -0.36 13.63
C ILE A 35 7.72 0.56 14.12
N GLY A 36 8.91 0.44 13.53
CA GLY A 36 10.01 1.36 13.75
C GLY A 36 10.11 2.36 12.61
N ALA A 37 10.36 3.63 12.92
CA ALA A 37 10.77 4.63 11.94
C ALA A 37 12.26 4.91 12.10
N TYR A 38 13.00 4.78 11.01
CA TYR A 38 14.45 4.85 10.97
C TYR A 38 14.91 5.98 10.06
N SER A 39 15.88 6.75 10.53
CA SER A 39 16.66 7.61 9.65
C SER A 39 17.46 6.77 8.64
N LEU A 40 17.91 7.39 7.55
CA LEU A 40 18.69 6.68 6.52
C LEU A 40 20.07 6.21 6.99
N ASP A 41 20.64 6.83 8.02
CA ASP A 41 21.88 6.37 8.67
C ASP A 41 21.63 5.25 9.70
N GLY A 42 20.37 4.91 9.94
CA GLY A 42 20.00 3.75 10.73
C GLY A 42 19.71 3.99 12.20
N ARG A 43 19.31 5.21 12.57
CA ARG A 43 18.89 5.49 13.93
C ARG A 43 17.40 5.26 14.05
N LEU A 44 16.98 4.56 15.10
CA LEU A 44 15.57 4.40 15.44
C LEU A 44 15.06 5.73 16.03
N GLU A 45 14.08 6.33 15.40
CA GLU A 45 13.53 7.64 15.79
C GLU A 45 12.15 7.53 16.45
N VAL A 46 11.33 6.59 15.99
CA VAL A 46 9.94 6.41 16.44
C VAL A 46 9.63 4.93 16.57
N VAL A 47 8.86 4.56 17.60
CA VAL A 47 8.33 3.21 17.79
C VAL A 47 6.83 3.27 17.99
N ILE A 48 6.09 2.52 17.18
CA ILE A 48 4.65 2.33 17.33
C ILE A 48 4.42 0.87 17.75
N PRO A 49 3.91 0.60 18.96
CA PRO A 49 3.61 -0.77 19.37
C PRO A 49 2.45 -1.34 18.55
N LEU A 50 2.61 -2.55 18.05
CA LEU A 50 1.54 -3.31 17.39
C LEU A 50 0.94 -4.30 18.38
N ARG A 51 -0.39 -4.47 18.34
CA ARG A 51 -1.11 -5.41 19.21
C ARG A 51 -1.20 -6.81 18.59
N GLY A 52 -0.11 -7.31 18.01
CA GLY A 52 -0.07 -8.67 17.44
C GLY A 52 -0.82 -8.85 16.12
N GLU A 53 -1.37 -7.78 15.53
CA GLU A 53 -2.12 -7.88 14.27
C GLU A 53 -1.22 -7.84 13.04
N ALA A 54 -1.44 -8.79 12.12
CA ALA A 54 -0.70 -8.89 10.87
C ALA A 54 -0.96 -7.66 9.99
N THR A 55 0.10 -6.88 9.78
CA THR A 55 0.10 -5.81 8.77
C THR A 55 -0.11 -6.42 7.39
N LYS A 56 -0.96 -5.80 6.57
CA LYS A 56 -1.16 -6.16 5.17
C LYS A 56 -0.36 -5.23 4.26
N ASP A 57 -0.36 -3.95 4.59
CA ASP A 57 0.31 -2.93 3.79
C ASP A 57 0.76 -1.73 4.62
N LEU A 58 1.77 -1.05 4.10
CA LEU A 58 2.40 0.11 4.73
C LEU A 58 2.65 1.19 3.68
N LEU A 59 2.31 2.43 4.01
CA LEU A 59 2.50 3.56 3.12
C LEU A 59 2.99 4.77 3.91
N ALA A 60 4.18 5.25 3.54
CA ALA A 60 4.73 6.50 4.06
C ALA A 60 4.25 7.67 3.19
N HIS A 61 3.74 8.73 3.80
CA HIS A 61 3.26 9.92 3.11
C HIS A 61 4.36 11.01 3.09
N PRO A 62 4.38 11.93 2.10
CA PRO A 62 5.39 12.99 2.01
C PRO A 62 5.54 13.85 3.27
N ASP A 63 4.46 14.05 4.02
CA ASP A 63 4.47 14.79 5.30
C ASP A 63 5.12 14.01 6.46
N GLY A 64 5.62 12.81 6.21
CA GLY A 64 6.22 11.93 7.21
C GLY A 64 5.23 11.08 7.99
N SER A 65 3.92 11.27 7.77
CA SER A 65 2.89 10.42 8.36
C SER A 65 2.91 9.00 7.78
N LEU A 66 2.33 8.07 8.53
CA LEU A 66 2.28 6.66 8.20
C LEU A 66 0.84 6.18 8.08
N TRP A 67 0.56 5.47 7.00
CA TRP A 67 -0.68 4.75 6.78
C TRP A 67 -0.41 3.25 6.83
N LEU A 68 -1.27 2.55 7.57
CA LEU A 68 -1.12 1.13 7.87
C LEU A 68 -2.44 0.42 7.63
N THR A 69 -2.43 -0.74 6.97
CA THR A 69 -3.60 -1.62 6.89
C THR A 69 -3.41 -2.89 7.69
N GLN A 70 -4.44 -3.24 8.44
CA GLN A 70 -4.52 -4.46 9.26
C GLN A 70 -5.91 -5.04 9.08
N TYR A 71 -6.01 -6.26 8.55
CA TYR A 71 -7.28 -6.95 8.29
C TYR A 71 -8.31 -6.12 7.52
N ALA A 72 -9.28 -5.50 8.20
CA ALA A 72 -10.33 -4.64 7.65
C ALA A 72 -10.22 -3.20 8.18
N GLU A 73 -9.07 -2.82 8.74
CA GLU A 73 -8.81 -1.51 9.31
C GLU A 73 -7.67 -0.81 8.56
N THR A 74 -7.78 0.51 8.47
CA THR A 74 -6.70 1.40 8.05
C THR A 74 -6.46 2.41 9.14
N ASN A 75 -5.22 2.48 9.62
CA ASN A 75 -4.78 3.40 10.65
C ASN A 75 -3.88 4.48 10.05
N HIS A 76 -4.03 5.71 10.51
CA HIS A 76 -3.17 6.84 10.17
C HIS A 76 -2.44 7.31 11.43
N TYR A 77 -1.12 7.44 11.33
CA TYR A 77 -0.25 7.94 12.38
C TYR A 77 0.51 9.16 11.88
N ASP A 78 0.77 10.13 12.74
CA ASP A 78 1.63 11.26 12.38
C ASP A 78 3.10 10.85 12.29
N ALA A 79 3.96 11.80 11.89
CA ALA A 79 5.41 11.59 11.79
C ALA A 79 6.10 11.25 13.13
N ARG A 80 5.41 11.36 14.28
CA ARG A 80 5.91 10.98 15.60
C ARG A 80 5.31 9.66 16.08
N GLY A 81 4.55 8.97 15.23
CA GLY A 81 3.90 7.71 15.55
C GLY A 81 2.65 7.85 16.43
N ARG A 82 2.11 9.07 16.59
CA ARG A 82 0.85 9.26 17.31
C ARG A 82 -0.31 8.88 16.40
N TRP A 83 -1.23 8.08 16.93
CA TRP A 83 -2.44 7.69 16.21
C TRP A 83 -3.32 8.91 15.95
N LEU A 84 -3.74 9.09 14.70
CA LEU A 84 -4.58 10.20 14.25
C LEU A 84 -6.02 9.75 13.99
N ALA A 85 -6.19 8.62 13.29
CA ALA A 85 -7.51 8.15 12.87
C ALA A 85 -7.49 6.68 12.44
N ARG A 86 -8.70 6.10 12.38
CA ARG A 86 -8.95 4.77 11.81
C ARG A 86 -10.17 4.76 10.89
N TRP A 87 -10.13 3.89 9.89
CA TRP A 87 -11.24 3.59 9.00
C TRP A 87 -11.48 2.09 8.94
N ARG A 88 -12.73 1.67 9.12
CA ARG A 88 -13.14 0.28 8.92
C ARG A 88 -13.64 0.09 7.50
N HIS A 89 -13.10 -0.93 6.86
CA HIS A 89 -13.54 -1.39 5.57
C HIS A 89 -14.76 -2.27 5.71
N PRO A 90 -15.63 -2.29 4.70
CA PRO A 90 -16.70 -3.27 4.65
C PRO A 90 -16.16 -4.70 4.50
N THR A 91 -14.96 -4.87 3.95
CA THR A 91 -14.34 -6.16 3.63
C THR A 91 -12.82 -6.15 3.89
N VAL A 92 -12.13 -7.28 3.69
CA VAL A 92 -10.68 -7.37 3.96
C VAL A 92 -9.91 -6.42 3.04
N VAL A 93 -8.99 -5.65 3.62
CA VAL A 93 -8.20 -4.64 2.88
C VAL A 93 -7.19 -5.31 1.96
N GLY A 94 -7.16 -4.84 0.71
CA GLY A 94 -6.15 -5.23 -0.26
C GLY A 94 -4.85 -4.47 -0.09
N ARG A 95 -4.84 -3.16 -0.42
CA ARG A 95 -3.63 -2.31 -0.48
C ARG A 95 -3.95 -0.83 -0.23
N LEU A 96 -2.95 -0.04 0.12
CA LEU A 96 -3.05 1.42 0.16
C LEU A 96 -2.61 2.02 -1.18
N GLY A 97 -3.32 3.06 -1.64
CA GLY A 97 -2.89 3.88 -2.76
C GLY A 97 -2.80 5.35 -2.34
N VAL A 98 -1.88 6.10 -2.95
CA VAL A 98 -1.87 7.56 -2.80
C VAL A 98 -2.37 8.16 -4.09
N ALA A 99 -3.47 8.91 -4.03
CA ALA A 99 -3.82 9.80 -5.13
C ALA A 99 -2.90 11.03 -5.09
N ALA A 100 -2.59 11.59 -6.26
CA ALA A 100 -1.76 12.79 -6.39
C ALA A 100 -2.31 14.01 -5.60
N THR A 101 -3.56 13.96 -5.14
CA THR A 101 -4.27 15.05 -4.44
C THR A 101 -3.99 15.13 -2.92
N SER A 102 -2.83 14.67 -2.43
CA SER A 102 -2.38 14.78 -1.02
C SER A 102 -3.27 14.10 0.04
N ARG A 103 -4.36 13.45 -0.37
CA ARG A 103 -5.17 12.56 0.49
C ARG A 103 -5.10 11.17 -0.11
N PRO A 104 -4.70 10.15 0.67
CA PRO A 104 -4.64 8.80 0.15
C PRO A 104 -6.01 8.34 -0.28
N LEU A 105 -6.04 7.43 -1.25
CA LEU A 105 -7.22 6.67 -1.58
C LEU A 105 -7.00 5.25 -1.13
N LEU A 106 -8.02 4.70 -0.51
CA LEU A 106 -7.95 3.37 0.03
C LEU A 106 -8.37 2.39 -1.06
N LEU A 107 -7.54 1.39 -1.36
CA LEU A 107 -7.78 0.47 -2.47
C LEU A 107 -8.15 -0.92 -1.93
N SER A 108 -9.33 -1.42 -2.29
CA SER A 108 -9.71 -2.82 -2.02
C SER A 108 -9.72 -3.61 -3.31
N GLY A 109 -9.93 -4.92 -3.24
CA GLY A 109 -10.04 -5.76 -4.43
C GLY A 109 -11.06 -5.27 -5.47
N ARG A 110 -12.05 -4.45 -5.07
CA ARG A 110 -13.19 -4.05 -5.93
C ARG A 110 -13.31 -2.57 -6.25
N ALA A 111 -12.70 -1.70 -5.45
CA ALA A 111 -12.96 -0.28 -5.52
C ALA A 111 -11.89 0.58 -4.83
N ALA A 112 -11.87 1.85 -5.21
CA ALA A 112 -11.19 2.91 -4.49
C ALA A 112 -12.19 3.64 -3.58
N TYR A 113 -11.75 3.99 -2.37
CA TYR A 113 -12.54 4.72 -1.39
C TYR A 113 -11.85 6.01 -0.98
N ALA A 114 -12.62 7.09 -0.98
CA ALA A 114 -12.25 8.31 -0.31
C ALA A 114 -12.52 8.19 1.20
N LEU A 115 -11.56 8.66 1.98
CA LEU A 115 -11.63 8.68 3.43
C LEU A 115 -12.34 9.96 3.89
N LYS A 116 -13.42 9.80 4.66
CA LYS A 116 -14.09 10.92 5.30
C LYS A 116 -13.50 11.16 6.70
N PRO A 117 -13.41 12.42 7.16
CA PRO A 117 -13.00 12.72 8.54
C PRO A 117 -13.83 12.01 9.61
N SER A 118 -15.08 11.67 9.29
CA SER A 118 -16.00 10.92 10.16
C SER A 118 -15.62 9.46 10.37
N GLY A 119 -14.57 8.94 9.74
CA GLY A 119 -14.21 7.52 9.77
C GLY A 119 -14.97 6.67 8.74
N HIS A 120 -15.90 7.27 7.98
CA HIS A 120 -16.61 6.59 6.90
C HIS A 120 -15.78 6.53 5.61
N LEU A 121 -16.02 5.47 4.84
CA LEU A 121 -15.47 5.29 3.50
C LEU A 121 -16.55 5.58 2.48
N THR A 122 -16.22 6.38 1.47
CA THR A 122 -17.09 6.60 0.31
C THR A 122 -16.43 5.97 -0.91
N GLU A 123 -17.11 5.02 -1.54
CA GLU A 123 -16.67 4.48 -2.81
C GLU A 123 -16.63 5.58 -3.87
N VAL A 124 -15.48 5.77 -4.52
CA VAL A 124 -15.28 6.81 -5.55
C VAL A 124 -15.04 6.23 -6.92
N LEU A 125 -14.65 4.95 -7.01
CA LEU A 125 -14.50 4.23 -8.26
C LEU A 125 -14.62 2.74 -7.99
N ARG A 126 -15.40 2.04 -8.81
CA ARG A 126 -15.57 0.59 -8.77
C ARG A 126 -15.01 -0.05 -10.03
N TRP A 127 -14.36 -1.19 -9.88
CA TRP A 127 -13.90 -2.02 -10.99
C TRP A 127 -14.40 -3.46 -10.92
N LEU A 128 -14.93 -3.92 -9.77
CA LEU A 128 -15.59 -5.22 -9.67
C LEU A 128 -16.98 -5.16 -9.00
N PRO A 129 -17.89 -6.08 -9.37
CA PRO A 129 -19.13 -6.28 -8.64
C PRO A 129 -18.88 -6.79 -7.20
N PRO A 130 -19.83 -6.58 -6.28
CA PRO A 130 -19.74 -7.13 -4.93
C PRO A 130 -19.59 -8.66 -4.93
N GLY A 131 -18.83 -9.22 -3.96
CA GLY A 131 -18.71 -10.67 -3.75
C GLY A 131 -17.53 -11.35 -4.44
N GLU A 132 -16.79 -10.66 -5.30
CA GLU A 132 -15.60 -11.21 -5.99
C GLU A 132 -14.28 -10.71 -5.38
N GLU A 133 -14.12 -10.84 -4.07
CA GLU A 133 -12.95 -10.28 -3.38
C GLU A 133 -11.85 -11.32 -3.25
N LYS A 134 -10.77 -11.16 -4.03
CA LYS A 134 -9.56 -12.00 -3.96
C LYS A 134 -8.30 -11.15 -3.95
N SER A 135 -7.18 -11.79 -3.62
CA SER A 135 -5.84 -11.19 -3.58
C SER A 135 -5.57 -10.34 -4.81
N MET A 136 -5.14 -9.11 -4.55
CA MET A 136 -4.91 -8.08 -5.54
C MET A 136 -3.46 -7.63 -5.45
N ALA A 137 -2.79 -7.53 -6.59
CA ALA A 137 -1.55 -6.77 -6.67
C ALA A 137 -1.88 -5.38 -7.22
N VAL A 138 -1.36 -4.35 -6.55
CA VAL A 138 -1.50 -2.96 -6.99
C VAL A 138 -0.11 -2.40 -7.14
N ALA A 139 0.12 -1.68 -8.23
CA ALA A 139 1.30 -0.87 -8.40
C ALA A 139 0.86 0.50 -8.89
N GLY A 140 1.53 1.56 -8.41
CA GLY A 140 1.19 2.93 -8.73
C GLY A 140 2.39 3.68 -9.30
N HIS A 141 2.13 4.59 -10.22
CA HIS A 141 3.08 5.57 -10.73
C HIS A 141 2.34 6.89 -10.96
N ASP A 142 2.83 7.95 -10.33
CA ASP A 142 2.23 9.28 -10.32
C ASP A 142 0.74 9.28 -9.90
N SER A 143 -0.12 9.63 -10.83
CA SER A 143 -1.57 9.69 -10.69
C SER A 143 -2.26 8.49 -11.30
N THR A 144 -1.54 7.38 -11.50
CA THR A 144 -2.10 6.14 -12.06
C THR A 144 -1.72 4.93 -11.22
N PHE A 145 -2.60 3.94 -11.21
CA PHE A 145 -2.30 2.61 -10.69
C PHE A 145 -2.89 1.56 -11.61
N VAL A 146 -2.32 0.36 -11.55
CA VAL A 146 -2.91 -0.82 -12.15
C VAL A 146 -3.20 -1.81 -11.06
N VAL A 147 -4.39 -2.38 -11.19
CA VAL A 147 -4.89 -3.45 -10.37
C VAL A 147 -4.80 -4.72 -11.18
N LEU A 148 -4.07 -5.71 -10.67
CA LEU A 148 -4.14 -7.06 -11.18
C LEU A 148 -5.19 -7.86 -10.39
N PHE A 149 -6.16 -8.40 -11.11
CA PHE A 149 -7.19 -9.29 -10.56
C PHE A 149 -7.67 -10.30 -11.60
N LYS A 150 -7.77 -11.58 -11.22
CA LYS A 150 -8.24 -12.70 -12.10
C LYS A 150 -7.74 -12.57 -13.54
N GLU A 151 -6.43 -12.45 -13.73
CA GLU A 151 -5.82 -12.36 -15.06
C GLU A 151 -6.24 -11.12 -15.87
N GLN A 152 -6.71 -10.07 -15.20
CA GLN A 152 -7.02 -8.77 -15.80
C GLN A 152 -6.21 -7.66 -15.10
N LEU A 153 -5.63 -6.77 -15.90
CA LEU A 153 -5.03 -5.52 -15.45
C LEU A 153 -6.03 -4.39 -15.70
N TYR A 154 -6.46 -3.75 -14.62
CA TYR A 154 -7.28 -2.54 -14.67
C TYR A 154 -6.41 -1.32 -14.49
N HIS A 155 -6.36 -0.46 -15.49
CA HIS A 155 -5.63 0.80 -15.44
C HIS A 155 -6.54 1.88 -14.88
N VAL A 156 -6.10 2.57 -13.84
CA VAL A 156 -6.91 3.54 -13.13
C VAL A 156 -6.14 4.85 -12.95
N ALA A 157 -6.78 5.96 -13.29
CA ALA A 157 -6.28 7.29 -12.95
C ALA A 157 -6.82 7.75 -11.60
N LEU A 158 -5.94 8.17 -10.70
CA LEU A 158 -6.16 8.83 -9.41
C LEU A 158 -6.08 10.36 -9.57
N GLY A 159 -7.09 10.93 -10.22
CA GLY A 159 -7.31 12.38 -10.24
C GLY A 159 -8.31 12.84 -9.18
N ARG A 160 -8.73 14.11 -9.26
CA ARG A 160 -9.87 14.64 -8.45
C ARG A 160 -11.13 13.79 -8.61
N ARG A 161 -11.27 13.12 -9.75
CA ARG A 161 -12.30 12.11 -10.04
C ARG A 161 -11.59 10.86 -10.54
N PRO A 162 -11.41 9.84 -9.67
CA PRO A 162 -10.80 8.60 -10.10
C PRO A 162 -11.62 7.96 -11.23
N ARG A 163 -10.95 7.40 -12.24
CA ARG A 163 -11.63 6.78 -13.38
C ARG A 163 -10.85 5.59 -13.93
N MET A 164 -11.58 4.63 -14.49
CA MET A 164 -11.02 3.54 -15.27
C MET A 164 -10.48 4.09 -16.59
N LEU A 165 -9.24 3.79 -16.91
CA LEU A 165 -8.60 4.12 -18.19
C LEU A 165 -8.73 2.96 -19.17
N GLY A 166 -8.69 1.73 -18.68
CA GLY A 166 -8.80 0.53 -19.51
C GLY A 166 -8.68 -0.75 -18.72
N CYS A 167 -9.00 -1.86 -19.37
CA CYS A 167 -8.80 -3.21 -18.85
C CYS A 167 -8.14 -4.05 -19.95
N GLN A 168 -7.14 -4.85 -19.58
CA GLN A 168 -6.50 -5.78 -20.50
C GLN A 168 -6.31 -7.16 -19.85
N PRO A 169 -6.53 -8.26 -20.59
CA PRO A 169 -6.19 -9.59 -20.10
C PRO A 169 -4.68 -9.73 -19.95
N VAL A 170 -4.24 -10.56 -19.00
CA VAL A 170 -2.84 -10.88 -18.78
C VAL A 170 -2.63 -12.37 -19.04
N PRO A 171 -1.65 -12.75 -19.86
CA PRO A 171 -1.53 -14.11 -20.35
C PRO A 171 -1.05 -15.17 -19.32
N VAL A 172 -1.21 -14.98 -18.00
CA VAL A 172 -0.57 -15.91 -17.03
C VAL A 172 -1.38 -16.14 -15.74
N ALA A 173 -1.62 -17.41 -15.42
CA ALA A 173 -2.35 -17.91 -14.25
C ALA A 173 -1.59 -17.84 -12.90
N ALA A 174 -0.48 -17.11 -12.80
CA ALA A 174 0.39 -17.20 -11.62
C ALA A 174 1.08 -15.90 -11.21
N ILE A 175 0.57 -14.73 -11.62
CA ILE A 175 1.16 -13.46 -11.18
C ILE A 175 0.80 -13.21 -9.72
N THR A 176 1.84 -13.00 -8.91
CA THR A 176 1.73 -12.79 -7.47
C THR A 176 2.06 -11.36 -7.07
N ARG A 177 2.80 -10.63 -7.90
CA ARG A 177 3.23 -9.26 -7.63
C ARG A 177 3.21 -8.42 -8.89
N LEU A 178 2.92 -7.14 -8.69
CA LEU A 178 2.98 -6.09 -9.68
C LEU A 178 3.94 -5.01 -9.15
N ALA A 179 4.79 -4.46 -10.01
CA ALA A 179 5.60 -3.29 -9.70
C ALA A 179 5.55 -2.31 -10.87
N VAL A 180 5.82 -1.03 -10.62
CA VAL A 180 6.08 -0.04 -11.66
C VAL A 180 7.49 0.51 -11.46
N ASP A 181 8.26 0.66 -12.53
CA ASP A 181 9.55 1.32 -12.46
C ASP A 181 9.44 2.85 -12.63
N THR A 182 10.60 3.51 -12.62
CA THR A 182 10.68 4.97 -12.75
C THR A 182 10.31 5.49 -14.14
N ALA A 183 10.25 4.63 -15.15
CA ALA A 183 9.78 4.98 -16.49
C ALA A 183 8.26 4.77 -16.65
N GLY A 184 7.56 4.37 -15.57
CA GLY A 184 6.14 4.05 -15.62
C GLY A 184 5.84 2.69 -16.23
N MET A 185 6.86 1.83 -16.43
CA MET A 185 6.68 0.49 -16.99
C MET A 185 6.31 -0.52 -15.92
N TRP A 186 5.41 -1.42 -16.29
CA TRP A 186 4.76 -2.35 -15.38
C TRP A 186 5.42 -3.72 -15.44
N TRP A 187 5.65 -4.30 -14.27
CA TRP A 187 6.34 -5.56 -14.11
C TRP A 187 5.46 -6.54 -13.35
N CYS A 188 5.19 -7.69 -13.97
CA CYS A 188 4.44 -8.78 -13.37
C CYS A 188 5.40 -9.89 -12.95
N PHE A 189 5.32 -10.32 -11.68
CA PHE A 189 6.16 -11.40 -11.16
C PHE A 189 5.29 -12.57 -10.75
N GLY A 190 5.52 -13.71 -11.38
CA GLY A 190 4.93 -14.99 -11.00
C GLY A 190 5.91 -15.91 -10.31
N THR A 191 5.41 -16.99 -9.72
CA THR A 191 6.24 -17.99 -9.02
C THR A 191 7.22 -18.73 -9.94
N ARG A 192 7.02 -18.68 -11.27
CA ARG A 192 7.85 -19.36 -12.26
C ARG A 192 8.33 -18.47 -13.41
N GLN A 193 7.97 -17.19 -13.44
CA GLN A 193 8.30 -16.28 -14.54
C GLN A 193 8.47 -14.84 -14.06
N HIS A 194 9.46 -14.16 -14.63
CA HIS A 194 9.73 -12.73 -14.47
C HIS A 194 9.62 -12.10 -15.86
N GLY A 195 8.66 -11.19 -16.09
CA GLY A 195 8.47 -10.61 -17.42
C GLY A 195 7.79 -9.25 -17.39
N ALA A 196 8.22 -8.38 -18.30
CA ALA A 196 7.54 -7.12 -18.58
C ALA A 196 6.27 -7.40 -19.40
N VAL A 197 5.17 -6.74 -19.04
CA VAL A 197 3.97 -6.65 -19.90
C VAL A 197 3.87 -5.20 -20.32
N ARG A 198 3.90 -4.95 -21.64
CA ARG A 198 3.74 -3.63 -22.22
C ARG A 198 2.28 -3.39 -22.58
#